data_AF-A0A6G3QU67-F1
#
_entry.id   AF-A0A6G3QU67-F1
#
_cell.length_a   1.000
_cell.length_b   1.000
_cell.length_c   1.000
_cell.angle_alpha   90.00
_cell.angle_beta   90.00
_cell.angle_gamma   90.00
#
_symmetry.space_group_name_H-M   'P 1'
#
loop_
_entity.id
_entity.type
_entity.pdbx_description
1 polymer ?
#
loop_
_entity_poly.entity_id
_entity_poly.type
_entity_poly.pdbx_seq_one_letter_code
_entity_poly.pdbx_strand_id
1 'polypeptide(L)'
;QPGIGPEAVARVLAAHRAGRSLAAASYDGVRGHPVLFGAAHWAGVAASATGDQGARAYLRRHAGDVALVECGDVAEAYDIDTEADLAHLE
;
A
#
# COMPACT_ATOMS: atom_id res chain seq x y z
N GLN A 1 -10.77 1.96 -1.73
CA GLN A 1 -9.99 3.21 -1.61
C GLN A 1 -10.08 4.01 -2.92
N PRO A 2 -11.19 4.73 -3.11
CA PRO A 2 -11.51 5.45 -4.36
C PRO A 2 -10.67 6.72 -4.56
N GLY A 3 -10.21 7.38 -3.49
CA GLY A 3 -9.36 8.57 -3.57
C GLY A 3 -7.90 8.31 -3.93
N ILE A 4 -7.54 7.07 -4.30
CA ILE A 4 -6.19 6.73 -4.78
C ILE A 4 -6.17 6.80 -6.31
N GLY A 5 -5.52 7.84 -6.82
CA GLY A 5 -5.37 8.09 -8.24
C GLY A 5 -4.10 7.49 -8.89
N PRO A 6 -3.95 7.64 -10.21
CA PRO A 6 -2.78 7.18 -10.95
C PRO A 6 -1.46 7.83 -10.50
N GLU A 7 -1.49 9.05 -9.95
CA GLU A 7 -0.32 9.76 -9.42
C GLU A 7 0.32 8.99 -8.26
N ALA A 8 -0.47 8.52 -7.30
CA ALA A 8 0.02 7.73 -6.17
C ALA A 8 0.60 6.38 -6.64
N VAL A 9 -0.06 5.73 -7.61
CA VAL A 9 0.45 4.50 -8.24
C VAL A 9 1.78 4.74 -8.95
N ALA A 10 1.90 5.84 -9.70
CA ALA A 10 3.11 6.21 -10.42
C ALA A 10 4.30 6.45 -9.46
N ARG A 11 4.06 7.09 -8.31
CA ARG A 11 5.10 7.29 -7.28
C ARG A 11 5.61 5.98 -6.70
N VAL A 12 4.71 5.07 -6.34
CA VAL A 12 5.11 3.74 -5.82
C VAL A 12 5.84 2.92 -6.90
N LEU A 13 5.40 2.99 -8.16
CA LEU A 13 6.11 2.38 -9.29
C LEU A 13 7.51 2.98 -9.51
N ALA A 14 7.68 4.29 -9.32
CA ALA A 14 8.99 4.94 -9.44
C ALA A 14 9.97 4.42 -8.38
N ALA A 15 9.53 4.22 -7.14
CA ALA A 15 10.34 3.60 -6.09
C ALA A 15 10.80 2.19 -6.48
N HIS A 16 9.92 1.41 -7.12
CA HIS A 16 10.28 0.09 -7.62
C HIS A 16 11.31 0.13 -8.74
N ARG A 17 11.14 1.03 -9.72
CA ARG A 17 12.10 1.24 -10.81
C ARG A 17 13.47 1.71 -10.30
N ALA A 18 13.50 2.37 -9.15
CA ALA A 18 14.72 2.74 -8.44
C ALA A 18 15.34 1.58 -7.61
N GLY A 19 14.85 0.35 -7.77
CA GLY A 19 15.43 -0.86 -7.18
C GLY A 19 14.79 -1.30 -5.85
N ARG A 20 13.68 -0.68 -5.40
CA ARG A 20 12.97 -1.15 -4.21
C ARG A 20 12.06 -2.32 -4.57
N SER A 21 12.34 -3.50 -4.03
CA SER A 21 11.52 -4.70 -4.29
C SER A 21 10.24 -4.76 -3.46
N LEU A 22 10.15 -3.97 -2.39
CA LEU A 22 8.96 -3.83 -1.55
C LEU A 22 8.75 -2.33 -1.26
N ALA A 23 7.63 -1.78 -1.73
CA ALA A 23 7.32 -0.36 -1.58
C ALA A 23 5.84 -0.17 -1.27
N ALA A 24 5.50 0.89 -0.55
CA ALA A 24 4.13 1.25 -0.24
C ALA A 24 3.97 2.75 -0.21
N ALA A 25 2.80 3.24 -0.58
CA ALA A 25 2.44 4.61 -0.28
C ALA A 25 2.41 4.83 1.24
N SER A 26 2.70 6.05 1.65
CA SER A 26 2.52 6.52 3.02
C SER A 26 1.80 7.86 3.05
N TYR A 27 1.17 8.09 4.19
CA TYR A 27 0.40 9.28 4.51
C TYR A 27 0.85 9.70 5.90
N ASP A 28 1.61 10.79 5.99
CA ASP A 28 2.28 11.24 7.22
C ASP A 28 3.17 10.14 7.85
N GLY A 29 3.93 9.44 7.01
CA GLY A 29 4.81 8.34 7.44
C GLY A 29 4.08 7.03 7.80
N VAL A 30 2.74 7.02 7.76
CA VAL A 30 1.94 5.81 8.01
C VAL A 30 1.71 5.08 6.69
N ARG A 31 2.12 3.80 6.64
CA ARG A 31 1.94 2.94 5.45
C ARG A 31 0.46 2.77 5.09
N GLY A 32 0.12 3.02 3.82
CA GLY A 32 -1.19 2.74 3.21
C GLY A 32 -1.08 2.02 1.87
N HIS A 33 -2.16 2.06 1.08
CA HIS A 33 -2.16 1.61 -0.32
C HIS A 33 -1.85 2.79 -1.26
N PRO A 34 -1.36 2.52 -2.49
CA PRO A 34 -1.01 1.21 -3.04
C PRO A 34 0.26 0.60 -2.43
N VAL A 35 0.33 -0.74 -2.44
CA VAL A 35 1.51 -1.51 -2.03
C VAL A 35 2.02 -2.30 -3.24
N LEU A 36 3.33 -2.26 -3.46
CA LEU A 36 4.01 -2.99 -4.52
C LEU A 36 4.85 -4.13 -3.92
N PHE A 37 4.63 -5.33 -4.45
CA PHE A 37 5.42 -6.53 -4.15
C PHE A 37 6.17 -6.97 -5.39
N GLY A 38 7.50 -6.81 -5.38
CA GLY A 38 8.38 -7.43 -6.37
C GLY A 38 8.32 -8.96 -6.27
N ALA A 39 8.65 -9.64 -7.37
CA ALA A 39 8.47 -11.09 -7.50
C ALA A 39 9.12 -11.93 -6.39
N ALA A 40 10.25 -11.47 -5.83
CA ALA A 40 10.93 -12.13 -4.72
C ALA A 40 10.08 -12.26 -3.43
N HIS A 41 9.06 -11.40 -3.27
CA HIS A 41 8.20 -11.38 -2.09
C HIS A 41 6.96 -12.28 -2.24
N TRP A 42 6.60 -12.71 -3.46
CA TRP A 42 5.33 -13.37 -3.74
C TRP A 42 5.16 -14.69 -2.97
N ALA A 43 6.19 -15.54 -2.96
CA ALA A 43 6.15 -16.82 -2.24
C ALA A 43 5.94 -16.62 -0.73
N GLY A 44 6.60 -15.62 -0.14
CA GLY A 44 6.46 -15.31 1.28
C GLY A 44 5.09 -14.73 1.63
N VAL A 45 4.54 -13.87 0.77
CA VAL A 45 3.16 -13.37 0.92
C VAL A 45 2.18 -14.53 0.86
N ALA A 46 2.26 -15.38 -0.17
CA ALA A 46 1.36 -16.51 -0.37
C ALA A 46 1.41 -17.52 0.79
N ALA A 47 2.59 -17.80 1.34
CA ALA A 47 2.76 -18.70 2.48
C ALA A 47 2.16 -18.15 3.79
N SER A 48 2.08 -16.82 3.92
CA SER A 48 1.59 -16.16 5.13
C SER A 48 0.11 -15.78 5.08
N ALA A 49 -0.47 -15.72 3.88
CA ALA A 49 -1.84 -15.30 3.68
C ALA A 49 -2.80 -16.44 4.06
N THR A 50 -3.74 -16.16 4.97
CA THR A 50 -4.71 -17.14 5.46
C THR A 50 -6.08 -16.50 5.67
N GLY A 51 -7.12 -17.09 5.07
CA GLY A 51 -8.47 -16.50 5.07
C GLY A 51 -8.45 -15.06 4.56
N ASP A 52 -9.01 -14.13 5.35
CA ASP A 52 -9.07 -12.70 5.02
C ASP A 52 -7.80 -11.93 5.41
N GLN A 53 -6.82 -12.61 6.03
CA GLN A 53 -5.52 -12.02 6.32
C GLN A 53 -4.63 -12.16 5.09
N GLY A 54 -4.69 -11.17 4.19
CA GLY A 54 -3.77 -11.06 3.06
C GLY A 54 -2.32 -10.77 3.49
N ALA A 55 -1.61 -9.92 2.75
CA ALA A 55 -0.19 -9.63 3.02
C ALA A 55 0.11 -8.86 4.33
N ARG A 56 -0.89 -8.61 5.20
CA ARG A 56 -0.75 -7.79 6.41
C ARG A 56 0.31 -8.35 7.38
N ALA A 57 0.30 -9.65 7.62
CA ALA A 57 1.29 -10.30 8.48
C ALA A 57 2.70 -10.22 7.87
N TYR A 58 2.81 -10.48 6.57
CA TYR A 58 4.05 -10.36 5.81
C TYR A 58 4.65 -8.96 5.91
N LEU A 59 3.85 -7.92 5.64
CA LEU A 59 4.29 -6.52 5.69
C LEU A 59 4.75 -6.09 7.09
N ARG A 60 4.08 -6.52 8.15
CA ARG A 60 4.53 -6.25 9.54
C ARG A 60 5.90 -6.86 9.81
N ARG A 61 6.13 -8.09 9.35
CA ARG A 61 7.43 -8.78 9.52
C ARG A 61 8.56 -8.10 8.75
N HIS A 62 8.26 -7.52 7.60
CA HIS A 62 9.24 -6.86 6.72
C HIS A 62 9.16 -5.33 6.80
N ALA A 63 8.65 -4.77 7.91
CA ALA A 63 8.42 -3.33 8.03
C ALA A 63 9.69 -2.49 7.79
N GLY A 64 10.87 -3.01 8.16
CA GLY A 64 12.16 -2.38 7.91
C GLY A 64 12.62 -2.42 6.44
N ASP A 65 12.04 -3.31 5.62
CA ASP A 65 12.39 -3.48 4.21
C ASP A 65 11.43 -2.71 3.28
N VAL A 66 10.28 -2.26 3.80
CA VAL A 66 9.29 -1.50 3.03
C VAL A 66 9.79 -0.08 2.79
N ALA A 67 10.00 0.28 1.53
CA ALA A 67 10.21 1.67 1.15
C ALA A 67 8.86 2.43 1.22
N LEU A 68 8.76 3.39 2.13
CA LEU A 68 7.61 4.29 2.23
C LEU A 68 7.72 5.43 1.23
N VAL A 69 6.61 5.74 0.55
CA VAL A 69 6.52 6.75 -0.51
C VAL A 69 5.38 7.71 -0.16
N GLU A 70 5.71 8.93 0.28
CA GLU A 70 4.68 9.91 0.66
C GLU A 70 3.77 10.26 -0.53
N CYS A 71 2.46 10.10 -0.30
CA CYS A 71 1.40 10.32 -1.29
C CYS A 71 0.25 11.20 -0.75
N GLY A 72 0.37 11.78 0.45
CA GLY A 72 -0.71 12.56 1.06
C GLY A 72 -1.10 13.85 0.32
N ASP A 73 -0.27 14.32 -0.61
CA ASP A 73 -0.55 15.45 -1.49
C ASP A 73 -1.23 15.06 -2.81
N VAL A 74 -1.38 13.76 -3.10
CA VAL A 74 -1.92 13.24 -4.38
C VAL A 74 -2.96 12.14 -4.21
N ALA A 75 -3.28 11.74 -2.98
CA ALA A 75 -4.27 10.70 -2.74
C ALA A 75 -4.98 10.89 -1.39
N GLU A 76 -6.25 10.54 -1.42
CA GLU A 76 -7.14 10.47 -0.28
C GLU A 76 -7.41 8.98 0.02
N ALA A 77 -6.61 8.39 0.90
CA ALA A 77 -6.56 6.94 1.12
C ALA A 77 -7.61 6.43 2.12
N TYR A 78 -8.86 6.87 1.98
CA TYR A 78 -9.95 6.42 2.84
C TYR A 78 -10.43 5.00 2.46
N ASP A 79 -10.67 4.19 3.49
CA ASP A 79 -11.46 2.97 3.40
C ASP A 79 -12.94 3.31 3.61
N ILE A 80 -13.81 2.60 2.90
CA ILE A 80 -15.26 2.80 2.95
C ILE A 80 -15.84 1.50 3.52
N ASP A 81 -15.95 1.44 4.85
CA ASP A 81 -16.33 0.22 5.58
C ASP A 81 -17.73 0.33 6.19
N THR A 82 -18.23 1.55 6.37
CA THR A 82 -19.52 1.88 6.97
C THR A 82 -20.30 2.87 6.10
N GLU A 83 -21.61 2.99 6.34
CA GLU A 83 -22.45 3.97 5.63
C GLU A 83 -21.97 5.42 5.84
N ALA A 84 -21.43 5.73 7.02
CA ALA A 84 -20.90 7.05 7.32
C ALA A 84 -19.69 7.42 6.45
N ASP A 85 -18.92 6.42 6.01
CA ASP A 85 -17.72 6.66 5.20
C ASP A 85 -18.07 7.12 3.77
N LEU A 86 -19.33 6.95 3.32
CA LEU A 86 -19.78 7.42 2.00
C LEU A 86 -19.65 8.94 1.83
N ALA A 87 -19.61 9.71 2.92
CA ALA A 87 -19.33 11.15 2.86
C ALA A 87 -17.95 11.48 2.25
N HIS A 88 -17.02 10.51 2.19
CA HIS A 88 -15.74 10.65 1.50
C HIS A 88 -15.83 10.52 -0.04
N LEU A 89 -17.02 10.28 -0.60
CA LEU A 89 -17.25 10.12 -2.04
C LEU A 89 -17.99 11.28 -2.70
N GLU A 90 -18.41 12.29 -1.91
CA GLU A 90 -19.15 13.48 -2.37
C GLU A 90 -18.21 14.63 -2.74
#